data_AF-A0A0C9XPS8-F1
#
_entry.id   AF-A0A0C9XPS8-F1
#
_cell.length_a   1.000
_cell.length_b   1.000
_cell.length_c   1.000
_cell.angle_alpha   90.00
_cell.angle_beta   90.00
_cell.angle_gamma   90.00
#
_symmetry.space_group_name_H-M   'P 1'
#
loop_
_entity.id
_entity.type
_entity.pdbx_description
1 polymer ?
#
loop_
_entity_poly.entity_id
_entity_poly.type
_entity_poly.pdbx_seq_one_letter_code
_entity_poly.pdbx_strand_id
1 'polypeptide(L)'
;RKSAPPIKDLASFEAGWWNWWKGLQPIWRSVVEVEGPLTATHREVTDGEGGWAGIDRHGQNAFLTVLSCLVWWGTALNGCQGESESWTAAVADVHWVLTNLVR
;
A
#
# COMPACT_ATOMS: atom_id res chain seq x y z
N ARG A 1 11.14 -4.14 22.72
CA ARG A 1 10.40 -3.92 21.46
C ARG A 1 8.93 -3.76 21.82
N LYS A 2 8.26 -2.66 21.46
CA LYS A 2 6.80 -2.59 21.59
C LYS A 2 6.18 -3.58 20.60
N SER A 3 5.21 -4.39 21.03
CA SER A 3 4.54 -5.32 20.11
C SER A 3 3.71 -4.55 19.10
N ALA A 4 3.47 -5.16 17.93
CA ALA A 4 2.48 -4.65 17.00
C ALA A 4 1.12 -4.51 17.71
N PRO A 5 0.31 -3.49 17.36
CA PRO A 5 -1.07 -3.44 17.82
C PRO A 5 -1.83 -4.67 17.32
N PRO A 6 -2.70 -5.29 18.14
CA PRO A 6 -3.40 -6.50 17.74
C PRO A 6 -4.43 -6.21 16.64
N ILE A 7 -4.32 -6.90 15.51
CA ILE A 7 -5.33 -6.92 14.44
C ILE A 7 -6.37 -7.98 14.83
N LYS A 8 -7.56 -7.53 15.25
CA LYS A 8 -8.63 -8.42 15.73
C LYS A 8 -9.46 -9.02 14.61
N ASP A 9 -9.64 -8.25 13.53
CA ASP A 9 -10.37 -8.65 12.33
C ASP A 9 -9.51 -8.35 11.12
N LEU A 10 -8.97 -9.41 10.53
CA LEU A 10 -8.06 -9.34 9.40
C LEU A 10 -8.77 -8.86 8.13
N ALA A 11 -10.02 -9.27 7.91
CA ALA A 11 -10.77 -8.92 6.70
C ALA A 11 -11.13 -7.43 6.68
N SER A 12 -11.61 -6.91 7.82
CA SER A 12 -11.89 -5.47 7.96
C SER A 12 -10.62 -4.63 7.85
N PHE A 13 -9.51 -5.10 8.43
CA PHE A 13 -8.22 -4.43 8.31
C PHE A 13 -7.75 -4.38 6.85
N GLU A 14 -7.82 -5.51 6.14
CA GLU A 14 -7.43 -5.61 4.73
C GLU A 14 -8.23 -4.63 3.85
N ALA A 15 -9.56 -4.65 3.96
CA ALA A 15 -10.41 -3.75 3.19
C ALA A 15 -10.14 -2.27 3.52
N GLY A 16 -9.99 -1.95 4.81
CA GLY A 16 -9.67 -0.60 5.27
C GLY A 16 -8.29 -0.12 4.79
N TRP A 17 -7.28 -0.99 4.84
CA TRP A 17 -5.93 -0.68 4.39
C TRP A 17 -5.92 -0.38 2.89
N TRP A 18 -6.59 -1.19 2.06
CA TRP A 18 -6.67 -0.96 0.62
C TRP A 18 -7.38 0.33 0.27
N ASN A 19 -8.52 0.63 0.92
CA ASN A 19 -9.24 1.88 0.70
C ASN A 19 -8.40 3.10 1.07
N TRP A 20 -7.69 3.02 2.20
CA TRP A 20 -6.77 4.06 2.63
C TRP A 20 -5.59 4.22 1.65
N TRP A 21 -4.92 3.13 1.29
CA TRP A 21 -3.77 3.15 0.38
C TRP A 21 -4.12 3.69 -1.01
N LYS A 22 -5.26 3.27 -1.57
CA LYS A 22 -5.79 3.79 -2.85
C LYS A 22 -6.09 5.28 -2.77
N GLY A 23 -6.67 5.75 -1.66
CA GLY A 23 -6.93 7.17 -1.41
C GLY A 23 -5.66 8.03 -1.24
N LEU A 24 -4.53 7.43 -0.89
CA LEU A 24 -3.22 8.13 -0.84
C LEU A 24 -2.53 8.22 -2.20
N GLN A 25 -2.98 7.46 -3.21
CA GLN A 25 -2.33 7.47 -4.50
C GLN A 25 -2.58 8.78 -5.26
N PRO A 26 -1.64 9.21 -6.10
CA PRO A 26 -1.85 10.37 -6.96
C PRO A 26 -3.07 10.20 -7.87
N ILE A 27 -3.76 11.29 -8.16
CA ILE A 27 -4.96 11.31 -9.00
C ILE A 27 -4.70 10.69 -10.38
N TRP A 28 -3.53 10.94 -10.98
CA TRP A 28 -3.16 10.40 -12.29
C TRP A 28 -3.14 8.87 -12.33
N ARG A 29 -2.99 8.22 -11.17
CA ARG A 29 -2.95 6.75 -11.07
C ARG A 29 -4.35 6.14 -11.21
N SER A 30 -5.42 6.91 -10.98
CA SER A 30 -6.82 6.50 -11.19
C SER A 30 -7.22 5.18 -10.51
N VAL A 31 -6.69 4.91 -9.30
CA VAL A 31 -6.93 3.63 -8.58
C VAL A 31 -7.96 3.72 -7.44
N VAL A 32 -8.48 4.90 -7.14
CA VAL A 32 -9.39 5.12 -5.99
C VAL A 32 -10.66 4.26 -6.07
N GLU A 33 -11.21 4.09 -7.28
CA GLU A 33 -12.46 3.35 -7.53
C GLU A 33 -12.23 1.87 -7.87
N VAL A 34 -10.98 1.39 -7.84
CA VAL A 34 -10.69 -0.03 -8.12
C VAL A 34 -11.18 -0.89 -6.96
N GLU A 35 -12.04 -1.87 -7.25
CA GLU A 35 -12.50 -2.84 -6.26
C GLU A 35 -11.41 -3.84 -5.91
N GLY A 36 -11.25 -4.12 -4.61
CA GLY A 36 -10.27 -5.07 -4.11
C GLY A 36 -8.79 -4.63 -4.23
N PRO A 37 -7.85 -5.60 -4.21
CA PRO A 37 -6.41 -5.37 -4.30
C PRO A 37 -5.94 -4.84 -5.65
N LEU A 38 -4.93 -3.96 -5.64
CA LEU A 38 -4.25 -3.55 -6.86
C LEU A 38 -3.30 -4.64 -7.34
N THR A 39 -3.39 -4.96 -8.63
CA THR A 39 -2.53 -5.92 -9.33
C THR A 39 -1.51 -5.21 -10.23
N ALA A 40 -0.67 -5.98 -10.93
CA ALA A 40 0.30 -5.46 -11.88
C ALA A 40 -0.31 -4.61 -13.02
N THR A 41 -1.59 -4.79 -13.36
CA THR A 41 -2.27 -3.98 -14.39
C THR A 41 -2.50 -2.53 -13.96
N HIS A 42 -2.36 -2.22 -12.67
CA HIS A 42 -2.56 -0.88 -12.09
C HIS A 42 -1.24 -0.14 -11.84
N ARG A 43 -0.16 -0.60 -12.49
CA ARG A 43 1.22 -0.10 -12.32
C ARG A 43 1.72 0.51 -13.62
N GLU A 44 0.94 1.42 -14.19
CA GLU A 44 1.38 2.19 -15.35
C GLU A 44 2.41 3.24 -14.92
N VAL A 45 3.52 3.30 -15.65
CA VAL A 45 4.53 4.34 -15.45
C VAL A 45 4.23 5.45 -16.46
N THR A 46 3.77 6.59 -15.95
CA THR A 46 3.64 7.80 -16.76
C THR A 46 4.93 8.60 -16.62
N ASP A 47 5.76 8.57 -17.66
CA ASP A 47 6.95 9.42 -17.76
C ASP A 47 6.52 10.87 -18.08
N GLY A 48 6.99 11.89 -17.36
CA GLY A 48 6.79 13.31 -17.69
C GLY A 48 6.19 14.20 -16.58
N GLU A 49 5.87 15.45 -16.91
CA GLU A 49 5.45 16.51 -15.96
C GLU A 49 4.13 16.22 -15.20
N GLY A 50 3.41 15.15 -15.54
CA GLY A 50 2.22 14.67 -14.83
C GLY A 50 2.42 13.39 -13.99
N GLY A 51 3.63 12.83 -13.94
CA GLY A 51 3.95 11.56 -13.26
C GLY A 51 4.34 11.73 -11.78
N TRP A 52 5.32 10.96 -11.32
CA TRP A 52 5.84 11.00 -9.94
C TRP A 52 6.52 12.32 -9.57
N ALA A 53 6.88 13.15 -10.56
CA ALA A 53 7.53 14.45 -10.37
C ALA A 53 6.62 15.52 -9.73
N GLY A 54 5.30 15.42 -9.93
CA GLY A 54 4.30 16.38 -9.44
C GLY A 54 3.68 16.03 -8.08
N ILE A 55 4.14 14.98 -7.40
CA ILE A 55 3.63 14.63 -6.07
C ILE A 55 4.14 15.64 -5.07
N ASP A 56 3.21 16.39 -4.51
CA ASP A 56 3.46 17.27 -3.38
C ASP A 56 4.02 16.42 -2.22
N ARG A 57 5.30 16.61 -1.89
CA ARG A 57 6.04 15.80 -0.90
C ARG A 57 5.64 16.17 0.53
N HIS A 58 4.36 16.34 0.79
CA HIS A 58 3.82 16.64 2.10
C HIS A 58 3.84 15.38 2.98
N GLY A 59 5.01 15.17 3.59
CA GLY A 59 5.22 14.35 4.77
C GLY A 59 6.13 13.15 4.55
N GLN A 60 7.42 13.31 4.88
CA GLN A 60 8.40 12.21 5.00
C GLN A 60 7.92 11.04 5.89
N ASN A 61 6.88 11.24 6.71
CA ASN A 61 6.35 10.25 7.64
C ASN A 61 5.21 9.39 7.08
N ALA A 62 4.67 9.67 5.89
CA ALA A 62 3.52 8.91 5.38
C ALA A 62 3.89 7.45 5.04
N PHE A 63 5.02 7.23 4.37
CA PHE A 63 5.46 5.88 3.98
C PHE A 63 5.94 5.02 5.15
N LEU A 64 6.48 5.62 6.22
CA LEU A 64 6.84 4.86 7.43
C LEU A 64 5.62 4.23 8.10
N THR A 65 4.48 4.93 8.09
CA THR A 65 3.20 4.39 8.57
C THR A 65 2.73 3.25 7.67
N VAL A 66 2.78 3.43 6.34
CA VAL A 66 2.42 2.38 5.36
C VAL A 66 3.24 1.11 5.59
N LEU A 67 4.57 1.23 5.70
CA LEU A 67 5.48 0.12 5.96
C LEU A 67 5.21 -0.55 7.32
N SER A 68 4.95 0.24 8.36
CA SER A 68 4.60 -0.30 9.68
C SER A 68 3.33 -1.13 9.65
N CYS A 69 2.28 -0.65 8.96
CA CYS A 69 1.03 -1.38 8.77
C CYS A 69 1.24 -2.70 8.02
N LEU A 70 2.07 -2.73 6.97
CA LEU A 70 2.40 -3.97 6.25
C LEU A 70 3.10 -4.99 7.14
N VAL A 71 4.03 -4.55 8.00
CA VAL A 71 4.70 -5.44 8.97
C VAL A 71 3.72 -5.99 9.99
N TRP A 72 2.80 -5.15 10.51
CA TRP A 72 1.77 -5.61 11.45
C TRP A 72 0.81 -6.59 10.81
N TRP A 73 0.39 -6.34 9.56
CA TRP A 73 -0.45 -7.25 8.78
C TRP A 73 0.25 -8.59 8.56
N GLY A 74 1.50 -8.59 8.09
CA GLY A 74 2.28 -9.82 7.91
C GLY A 74 2.50 -10.59 9.22
N THR A 75 2.67 -9.88 10.34
CA THR A 75 2.79 -10.52 11.67
C THR A 75 1.49 -11.18 12.09
N ALA A 76 0.34 -10.53 11.85
CA ALA A 76 -0.97 -11.12 12.12
C ALA A 76 -1.25 -12.34 11.22
N LEU A 77 -0.80 -12.29 9.96
CA LEU A 77 -0.88 -13.42 9.03
C LEU A 77 -0.01 -14.60 9.46
N ASN A 78 1.20 -14.40 9.98
CA ASN A 78 2.04 -15.51 10.45
C ASN A 78 1.43 -16.30 11.62
N GLY A 79 0.41 -15.77 12.29
CA GLY A 79 -0.40 -16.49 13.28
C GLY A 79 -1.55 -17.31 12.68
N CYS A 80 -1.84 -17.13 11.38
CA CYS A 80 -2.88 -17.80 10.62
C CYS A 80 -2.21 -18.64 9.51
N GLN A 81 -2.57 -19.92 9.35
CA GLN A 81 -1.97 -20.75 8.30
C GLN A 81 -2.48 -20.31 6.92
N GLY A 82 -1.71 -19.48 6.21
CA GLY A 82 -1.97 -19.13 4.82
C GLY A 82 -1.13 -17.98 4.29
N GLU A 83 -0.59 -18.14 3.08
CA GLU A 83 -0.10 -17.02 2.28
C GLU A 83 -1.29 -16.13 1.90
N SER A 84 -1.21 -14.83 2.16
CA SER A 84 -2.25 -13.87 1.75
C SER A 84 -1.84 -13.23 0.41
N GLU A 85 -2.62 -13.54 -0.63
CA GLU A 85 -2.47 -12.91 -1.95
C GLU A 85 -2.62 -11.38 -1.85
N SER A 86 -3.55 -10.92 -1.00
CA SER A 86 -3.83 -9.50 -0.79
C SER A 86 -2.67 -8.76 -0.13
N TRP A 87 -2.07 -9.34 0.92
CA TRP A 87 -0.87 -8.77 1.54
C TRP A 87 0.31 -8.74 0.56
N THR A 88 0.49 -9.82 -0.22
CA THR A 88 1.54 -9.90 -1.24
C THR A 88 1.35 -8.82 -2.32
N ALA A 89 0.12 -8.62 -2.78
CA ALA A 89 -0.22 -7.55 -3.72
C ALA A 89 0.06 -6.16 -3.14
N ALA A 90 -0.28 -5.93 -1.86
CA ALA A 90 -0.03 -4.69 -1.15
C ALA A 90 1.47 -4.38 -1.04
N VAL A 91 2.29 -5.37 -0.62
CA VAL A 91 3.75 -5.24 -0.55
C VAL A 91 4.35 -4.91 -1.92
N ALA A 92 3.92 -5.63 -2.97
CA ALA A 92 4.41 -5.42 -4.32
C ALA A 92 4.02 -4.04 -4.88
N ASP A 93 2.84 -3.53 -4.52
CA ASP A 93 2.38 -2.21 -4.94
C ASP A 93 3.15 -1.08 -4.25
N VAL A 94 3.33 -1.16 -2.93
CA VAL A 94 4.12 -0.18 -2.16
C VAL A 94 5.57 -0.17 -2.63
N HIS A 95 6.17 -1.33 -2.90
CA HIS A 95 7.52 -1.42 -3.46
C HIS A 95 7.63 -0.72 -4.82
N TRP A 96 6.65 -0.92 -5.70
CA TRP A 96 6.63 -0.25 -7.00
C TRP A 96 6.50 1.27 -6.86
N VAL A 97 5.62 1.76 -5.99
CA VAL A 97 5.49 3.21 -5.70
C VAL A 97 6.80 3.80 -5.18
N LEU A 98 7.41 3.18 -4.18
CA LEU A 98 8.67 3.66 -3.59
C LEU A 98 9.82 3.68 -4.62
N THR A 99 9.89 2.68 -5.50
CA THR A 99 10.92 2.63 -6.55
C THR A 99 10.79 3.78 -7.54
N ASN A 100 9.56 4.18 -7.88
CA ASN A 100 9.34 5.28 -8.82
C ASN A 100 9.45 6.67 -8.17
N LEU A 101 9.27 6.78 -6.84
CA LEU A 101 9.47 8.03 -6.10
C LEU A 101 10.95 8.44 -5.94
N VAL A 102 11.85 7.46 -5.95
CA VAL A 102 13.30 7.67 -5.74
C VAL A 102 14.04 7.86 -7.08
N ARG A 103 13.37 7.63 -8.21
CA ARG A 103 13.90 7.92 -9.55
C ARG A 103 13.80 9.41 -9.85
#